data_AF-A0A968FUC0-F1
#
_entry.id   AF-A0A968FUC0-F1
#
_cell.length_a   1.000
_cell.length_b   1.000
_cell.length_c   1.000
_cell.angle_alpha   90.00
_cell.angle_beta   90.00
_cell.angle_gamma   90.00
#
_symmetry.space_group_name_H-M   'P 1'
#
loop_
_entity.id
_entity.type
_entity.pdbx_description
1 polymer ?
#
loop_
_entity_poly.entity_id
_entity_poly.type
_entity_poly.pdbx_seq_one_letter_code
_entity_poly.pdbx_strand_id
1 'polypeptide(L)'
;TGVPLIEIVSEPDLRSPEEAREYLTQLKAILEYTEVSDCNMEEGSLRCDANISVRPVGQKELGTRTELKNLNSFKFVQKALEHEVQRQIRVLEQGDAVIQETRLFDPSQGITFSMRGKEEAHDYRYFPEPDLVPVVVDPDWIQGIRQTVPELPEEKRKRFVETFEIPEYDAGVLTASKRLAHFYEECVSLFPKPKMVSNWMMGELLRILKNEDRGIESCPVSSAAFADLLKLVDQGTISTKIGKTVFEEMVHTGKPAEKIVQEKGMTQISDGDA
;
A
#
# COMPACT_ATOMS: atom_id res chain seq x y z
N THR A 1 -8.01 -26.96 -11.24
CA THR A 1 -7.73 -26.03 -10.12
C THR A 1 -8.94 -25.12 -9.98
N GLY A 2 -9.30 -24.69 -8.76
CA GLY A 2 -10.55 -23.96 -8.47
C GLY A 2 -10.37 -22.95 -7.34
N VAL A 3 -9.22 -22.28 -7.31
CA VAL A 3 -8.93 -21.23 -6.33
C VAL A 3 -9.88 -20.05 -6.58
N PRO A 4 -10.58 -19.52 -5.56
CA PRO A 4 -11.46 -18.37 -5.74
C PRO A 4 -10.69 -17.16 -6.27
N LEU A 5 -11.25 -16.47 -7.27
CA LEU A 5 -10.72 -15.24 -7.84
C LEU A 5 -11.82 -14.20 -7.94
N ILE A 6 -11.45 -12.94 -7.80
CA ILE A 6 -12.33 -11.78 -8.02
C ILE A 6 -11.68 -10.93 -9.11
N GLU A 7 -12.44 -10.64 -10.16
CA GLU A 7 -12.01 -9.73 -11.22
C GLU A 7 -12.58 -8.33 -10.95
N ILE A 8 -11.69 -7.34 -10.84
CA ILE A 8 -12.05 -5.94 -10.61
C ILE A 8 -11.67 -5.14 -11.85
N VAL A 9 -12.67 -4.77 -12.65
CA VAL A 9 -12.49 -3.98 -13.87
C VAL A 9 -12.82 -2.52 -13.55
N SER A 10 -11.85 -1.63 -13.79
CA SER A 10 -12.07 -0.18 -13.68
C SER A 10 -12.64 0.40 -14.97
N GLU A 11 -13.42 1.46 -14.84
CA GLU A 11 -13.75 2.33 -15.97
C GLU A 11 -12.48 3.04 -16.49
N PRO A 12 -12.42 3.47 -17.76
CA PRO A 12 -11.24 4.12 -18.34
C PRO A 12 -11.13 5.58 -17.87
N ASP A 13 -11.00 5.80 -16.56
CA ASP A 13 -10.97 7.12 -15.91
C ASP A 13 -9.58 7.59 -15.50
N LEU A 14 -8.62 6.68 -15.40
CA LEU A 14 -7.22 6.99 -15.14
C LEU A 14 -6.62 7.78 -16.33
N ARG A 15 -5.89 8.85 -16.05
CA ARG A 15 -5.34 9.79 -17.04
C ARG A 15 -3.82 9.85 -17.05
N SER A 16 -3.15 9.24 -16.08
CA SER A 16 -1.70 9.15 -16.05
C SER A 16 -1.20 7.80 -15.53
N PRO A 17 0.03 7.38 -15.89
CA PRO A 17 0.68 6.23 -15.29
C PRO A 17 0.79 6.31 -13.76
N GLU A 18 0.95 7.52 -13.21
CA GLU A 18 1.01 7.76 -11.77
C GLU A 18 -0.34 7.51 -11.09
N GLU A 19 -1.44 7.97 -11.69
CA GLU A 19 -2.80 7.69 -11.21
C GLU A 19 -3.08 6.18 -11.23
N ALA A 20 -2.61 5.46 -12.26
CA ALA A 20 -2.76 4.01 -12.31
C ALA A 20 -2.01 3.30 -11.17
N ARG A 21 -0.79 3.74 -10.87
CA ARG A 21 -0.02 3.23 -9.70
C ARG A 21 -0.75 3.52 -8.39
N GLU A 22 -1.26 4.73 -8.24
CA GLU A 22 -1.95 5.16 -7.03
C GLU A 22 -3.27 4.42 -6.82
N TYR A 23 -4.06 4.25 -7.88
CA TYR A 23 -5.28 3.44 -7.89
C TYR A 23 -5.00 2.01 -7.41
N LEU A 24 -3.99 1.34 -7.97
CA LEU A 24 -3.62 -0.02 -7.56
C LEU A 24 -3.13 -0.07 -6.11
N THR A 25 -2.40 0.96 -5.67
CA THR A 25 -1.93 1.07 -4.28
C THR A 25 -3.09 1.19 -3.30
N GLN A 26 -4.08 2.03 -3.60
CA GLN A 26 -5.28 2.20 -2.76
C GLN A 26 -6.18 0.96 -2.79
N LEU A 27 -6.36 0.35 -3.96
CA LEU A 27 -7.13 -0.89 -4.10
C LEU A 27 -6.51 -2.01 -3.25
N LYS A 28 -5.18 -2.19 -3.35
CA LYS A 28 -4.44 -3.15 -2.51
C LYS A 28 -4.66 -2.87 -1.03
N ALA A 29 -4.53 -1.62 -0.58
CA ALA A 29 -4.73 -1.26 0.81
C ALA A 29 -6.14 -1.61 1.31
N ILE A 30 -7.19 -1.38 0.50
CA ILE A 30 -8.57 -1.74 0.86
C ILE A 30 -8.72 -3.26 1.00
N LEU A 31 -8.18 -4.04 0.06
CA LEU A 31 -8.25 -5.50 0.08
C LEU A 31 -7.49 -6.09 1.28
N GLU A 32 -6.31 -5.54 1.60
CA GLU A 32 -5.55 -5.94 2.79
C GLU A 32 -6.27 -5.57 4.09
N TYR A 33 -6.91 -4.39 4.15
CA TYR A 33 -7.65 -3.96 5.34
C TYR A 33 -8.86 -4.87 5.62
N THR A 34 -9.54 -5.29 4.57
CA THR A 34 -10.68 -6.21 4.63
C THR A 34 -10.26 -7.67 4.82
N GLU A 35 -8.96 -7.98 4.76
CA GLU A 35 -8.38 -9.31 4.96
C GLU A 35 -8.92 -10.38 3.99
N VAL A 36 -9.41 -9.96 2.81
CA VAL A 36 -9.93 -10.87 1.79
C VAL A 36 -8.84 -11.46 0.89
N SER A 37 -7.66 -10.84 0.89
CA SER A 37 -6.46 -11.29 0.15
C SER A 37 -5.21 -10.66 0.76
N ASP A 38 -4.07 -11.35 0.68
CA ASP A 38 -2.74 -10.82 1.02
C ASP A 38 -2.17 -9.90 -0.07
N CYS A 39 -2.78 -9.88 -1.25
CA CYS A 39 -2.47 -8.99 -2.37
C CYS A 39 -0.98 -8.94 -2.75
N ASN A 40 -0.29 -10.06 -2.62
CA ASN A 40 1.10 -10.21 -3.01
C ASN A 40 1.22 -10.45 -4.52
N MET A 41 1.80 -9.47 -5.23
CA MET A 41 2.01 -9.59 -6.68
C MET A 41 3.11 -10.60 -7.05
N GLU A 42 4.09 -10.83 -6.19
CA GLU A 42 5.18 -11.78 -6.45
C GLU A 42 4.70 -13.23 -6.35
N GLU A 43 3.80 -13.50 -5.40
CA GLU A 43 3.13 -14.80 -5.24
C GLU A 43 1.91 -14.94 -6.17
N GLY A 44 1.52 -13.84 -6.83
CA GLY A 44 0.48 -13.81 -7.86
C GLY A 44 -0.96 -13.83 -7.33
N SER A 45 -1.17 -13.50 -6.05
CA SER A 45 -2.48 -13.30 -5.43
C SER A 45 -3.10 -11.93 -5.74
N LEU A 46 -2.31 -11.00 -6.27
CA LEU A 46 -2.77 -9.82 -6.99
C LEU A 46 -2.15 -9.78 -8.39
N ARG A 47 -2.98 -9.59 -9.42
CA ARG A 47 -2.56 -9.47 -10.81
C ARG A 47 -3.21 -8.26 -11.45
N CYS A 48 -2.52 -7.66 -12.42
CA CYS A 48 -3.03 -6.53 -13.16
C CYS A 48 -2.60 -6.62 -14.62
N ASP A 49 -3.58 -6.50 -15.51
CA ASP A 49 -3.37 -6.15 -16.90
C ASP A 49 -3.81 -4.69 -17.08
N ALA A 50 -3.10 -3.92 -17.90
CA ALA A 50 -3.35 -2.49 -18.06
C ALA A 50 -3.78 -2.16 -19.49
N ASN A 51 -4.90 -1.47 -19.64
CA ASN A 51 -5.42 -1.04 -20.93
C ASN A 51 -5.14 0.44 -21.14
N ILE A 52 -4.60 0.80 -22.31
CA ILE A 52 -4.16 2.16 -22.60
C ILE A 52 -4.43 2.57 -24.04
N SER A 53 -4.93 3.79 -24.21
CA SER A 53 -5.04 4.48 -25.49
C SER A 53 -4.74 5.96 -25.28
N VAL A 54 -4.04 6.60 -26.22
CA VAL A 54 -3.86 8.05 -26.24
C VAL A 54 -4.87 8.73 -27.17
N ARG A 55 -5.15 10.01 -26.94
CA ARG A 55 -5.98 10.83 -27.83
C ARG A 55 -5.51 12.29 -27.82
N PRO A 56 -5.71 13.03 -28.93
CA PRO A 56 -5.52 14.48 -28.97
C PRO A 56 -6.28 15.22 -27.87
N VAL A 57 -5.69 16.32 -27.39
CA VAL A 57 -6.31 17.18 -26.38
C VAL A 57 -7.65 17.72 -26.90
N GLY A 58 -8.69 17.60 -26.07
CA GLY A 58 -10.05 18.03 -26.40
C GLY A 58 -10.90 16.98 -27.14
N GLN A 59 -10.31 15.89 -27.63
CA GLN A 59 -11.07 14.80 -28.23
C GLN A 59 -11.81 13.99 -27.15
N LYS A 60 -13.09 13.68 -27.40
CA LYS A 60 -13.93 12.89 -26.47
C LYS A 60 -13.83 11.39 -26.70
N GLU A 61 -13.63 10.96 -27.93
CA GLU A 61 -13.50 9.56 -28.29
C GLU A 61 -12.16 9.00 -27.80
N LEU A 62 -12.16 7.75 -27.34
CA LEU A 62 -10.94 7.04 -26.95
C LEU A 62 -10.21 6.55 -28.21
N GLY A 63 -8.88 6.48 -28.13
CA GLY A 63 -8.06 5.95 -29.21
C GLY A 63 -8.08 4.42 -29.27
N THR A 64 -7.30 3.85 -30.19
CA THR A 64 -7.13 2.40 -30.26
C THR A 64 -6.47 1.87 -28.99
N ARG A 65 -7.07 0.84 -28.38
CA ARG A 65 -6.60 0.24 -27.15
C ARG A 65 -5.41 -0.70 -27.38
N THR A 66 -4.36 -0.51 -26.59
CA THR A 66 -3.32 -1.51 -26.35
C THR A 66 -3.59 -2.15 -24.99
N GLU A 67 -3.49 -3.48 -24.89
CA GLU A 67 -3.51 -4.21 -23.62
C GLU A 67 -2.08 -4.60 -23.23
N LEU A 68 -1.66 -4.25 -22.02
CA LEU A 68 -0.36 -4.58 -21.44
C LEU A 68 -0.52 -5.72 -20.44
N LYS A 69 0.19 -6.83 -20.66
CA LYS A 69 0.19 -8.01 -19.78
C LYS A 69 1.54 -8.23 -19.10
N ASN A 70 1.53 -9.12 -18.11
CA ASN A 70 2.71 -9.55 -17.34
C ASN A 70 3.35 -8.42 -16.51
N LEU A 71 2.51 -7.69 -15.77
CA LEU A 71 2.93 -6.59 -14.90
C LEU A 71 3.01 -7.06 -13.44
N ASN A 72 4.21 -7.46 -13.01
CA ASN A 72 4.41 -8.13 -11.71
C ASN A 72 4.70 -7.17 -10.53
N SER A 73 4.65 -5.85 -10.75
CA SER A 73 4.74 -4.87 -9.67
C SER A 73 4.07 -3.55 -10.07
N PHE A 74 3.59 -2.76 -9.11
CA PHE A 74 3.03 -1.44 -9.40
C PHE A 74 4.03 -0.49 -10.07
N LYS A 75 5.33 -0.64 -9.74
CA LYS A 75 6.41 0.09 -10.43
C LYS A 75 6.51 -0.30 -11.90
N PHE A 76 6.34 -1.58 -12.22
CA PHE A 76 6.34 -2.06 -13.61
C PHE A 76 5.08 -1.64 -14.35
N VAL A 77 3.91 -1.62 -13.70
CA VAL A 77 2.68 -1.05 -14.28
C VAL A 77 2.93 0.40 -14.72
N GLN A 78 3.43 1.25 -13.82
CA GLN A 78 3.71 2.65 -14.14
C GLN A 78 4.69 2.77 -15.31
N LYS A 79 5.84 2.09 -15.24
CA LYS A 79 6.85 2.15 -16.32
C LYS A 79 6.35 1.63 -17.67
N ALA A 80 5.55 0.57 -17.66
CA ALA A 80 4.99 0.01 -18.88
C ALA A 80 4.01 0.99 -19.54
N LEU A 81 3.16 1.63 -18.73
CA LEU A 81 2.25 2.68 -19.18
C LEU A 81 3.00 3.90 -19.71
N GLU A 82 4.01 4.40 -18.99
CA GLU A 82 4.87 5.51 -19.44
C GLU A 82 5.49 5.21 -20.80
N HIS A 83 6.07 4.02 -20.98
CA HIS A 83 6.64 3.60 -22.25
C HIS A 83 5.58 3.53 -23.37
N GLU A 84 4.41 2.97 -23.07
CA GLU A 84 3.34 2.77 -24.05
C GLU A 84 2.67 4.09 -24.47
N VAL A 85 2.48 5.05 -23.55
CA VAL A 85 2.06 6.43 -23.88
C VAL A 85 3.01 7.01 -24.93
N GLN A 86 4.32 6.97 -24.66
CA GLN A 86 5.32 7.54 -25.54
C GLN A 86 5.40 6.80 -26.89
N ARG A 87 5.18 5.49 -26.90
CA ARG A 87 5.10 4.70 -28.14
C ARG A 87 3.92 5.16 -29.00
N GLN A 88 2.72 5.20 -28.43
CA GLN A 88 1.51 5.54 -29.18
C GLN A 88 1.59 6.96 -29.73
N ILE A 89 2.11 7.92 -28.95
CA ILE A 89 2.34 9.29 -29.43
C ILE A 89 3.27 9.30 -30.64
N ARG A 90 4.44 8.63 -30.57
CA ARG A 90 5.39 8.58 -31.70
C ARG A 90 4.78 7.98 -32.97
N VAL A 91 3.99 6.92 -32.85
CA VAL A 91 3.28 6.29 -33.98
C VAL A 91 2.33 7.30 -34.65
N LEU A 92 1.51 7.98 -33.84
CA LEU A 92 0.54 8.96 -34.35
C LEU A 92 1.22 10.19 -34.96
N GLU A 93 2.32 10.67 -34.37
CA GLU A 93 3.11 11.81 -34.90
C GLU A 93 3.80 11.50 -36.23
N GLN A 94 4.11 10.23 -36.49
CA GLN A 94 4.66 9.77 -37.78
C GLN A 94 3.56 9.63 -38.86
N GLY A 95 2.29 9.82 -38.50
CA GLY A 95 1.15 9.63 -39.40
C GLY A 95 0.68 8.18 -39.52
N ASP A 96 1.26 7.27 -38.72
CA ASP A 96 0.85 5.87 -38.67
C ASP A 96 -0.33 5.68 -37.70
N ALA A 97 -1.04 4.56 -37.83
CA ALA A 97 -2.15 4.19 -36.96
C ALA A 97 -1.69 3.23 -35.86
N VAL A 98 -2.14 3.48 -34.62
CA VAL A 98 -2.03 2.50 -33.54
C VAL A 98 -2.97 1.34 -33.83
N ILE A 99 -2.43 0.12 -33.86
CA ILE A 99 -3.21 -1.12 -34.00
C ILE A 99 -3.60 -1.67 -32.63
N GLN A 100 -4.77 -2.31 -32.56
CA GLN A 100 -5.17 -3.02 -31.35
C GLN A 100 -4.35 -4.29 -31.22
N GLU A 101 -3.61 -4.40 -30.12
CA GLU A 101 -2.75 -5.54 -29.85
C GLU A 101 -2.52 -5.72 -28.35
N THR A 102 -2.17 -6.95 -27.99
CA THR A 102 -1.69 -7.28 -26.65
C THR A 102 -0.16 -7.25 -26.66
N ARG A 103 0.42 -6.49 -25.74
CA ARG A 103 1.87 -6.32 -25.58
C ARG A 103 2.32 -6.80 -24.22
N LEU A 104 3.55 -7.29 -24.14
CA LEU A 104 4.22 -7.66 -22.90
C LEU A 104 5.23 -6.59 -22.52
N PHE A 105 5.45 -6.43 -21.22
CA PHE A 105 6.49 -5.57 -20.69
C PHE A 105 7.74 -6.39 -20.35
N ASP A 106 8.91 -5.93 -20.80
CA ASP A 106 10.22 -6.44 -20.37
C ASP A 106 10.79 -5.51 -19.28
N PRO A 107 10.83 -5.92 -17.99
CA PRO A 107 11.37 -5.09 -16.92
C PRO A 107 12.87 -4.81 -17.04
N SER A 108 13.62 -5.70 -17.70
CA SER A 108 15.07 -5.57 -17.85
C SER A 108 15.46 -4.48 -18.84
N GLN A 109 14.68 -4.36 -19.92
CA GLN A 109 14.88 -3.36 -20.96
C GLN A 109 14.00 -2.12 -20.76
N GLY A 110 12.92 -2.22 -19.97
CA GLY A 110 11.95 -1.15 -19.78
C GLY A 110 11.11 -0.86 -21.02
N ILE A 111 10.88 -1.86 -21.89
CA ILE A 111 10.15 -1.69 -23.16
C ILE A 111 8.93 -2.59 -23.23
N THR A 112 7.96 -2.20 -24.06
CA THR A 112 6.83 -3.06 -24.44
C THR A 112 7.09 -3.71 -25.81
N PHE A 113 6.75 -4.98 -25.97
CA PHE A 113 6.86 -5.69 -27.25
C PHE A 113 5.55 -6.43 -27.57
N SER A 114 5.23 -6.51 -28.86
CA SER A 114 4.01 -7.15 -29.34
C SER A 114 4.07 -8.67 -29.10
N MET A 115 2.99 -9.26 -28.57
CA MET A 115 2.86 -10.71 -28.63
C MET A 115 2.62 -11.15 -30.07
N ARG A 116 3.41 -12.12 -30.53
CA ARG A 116 3.35 -12.60 -31.92
C ARG A 116 1.98 -13.23 -32.23
N GLY A 117 1.14 -12.49 -32.95
CA GLY A 117 0.21 -12.99 -33.98
C GLY A 117 -1.16 -13.47 -33.50
N LYS A 118 -2.19 -12.75 -33.97
CA LYS A 118 -3.61 -13.12 -34.05
C LYS A 118 -4.37 -13.19 -32.73
N GLU A 119 -4.96 -12.08 -32.34
CA GLU A 119 -6.19 -12.09 -31.53
C GLU A 119 -7.30 -11.47 -32.37
N GLU A 120 -7.99 -12.32 -33.14
CA GLU A 120 -9.41 -12.06 -33.41
C GLU A 120 -10.10 -12.01 -32.04
N ALA A 121 -11.08 -11.11 -31.83
CA ALA A 121 -11.83 -11.06 -30.59
C ALA A 121 -12.31 -12.47 -30.23
N HIS A 122 -11.79 -13.02 -29.13
CA HIS A 122 -12.09 -14.40 -28.75
C HIS A 122 -13.58 -14.51 -28.47
N ASP A 123 -14.29 -15.33 -29.25
CA ASP A 123 -15.67 -15.69 -28.95
C ASP A 123 -15.67 -16.67 -27.76
N TYR A 124 -15.77 -16.09 -26.56
CA TYR A 124 -15.84 -16.84 -25.30
C TYR A 124 -17.14 -17.65 -25.16
N ARG A 125 -18.13 -17.44 -26.05
CA ARG A 125 -19.42 -18.15 -26.04
C ARG A 125 -20.04 -18.20 -24.65
N TYR A 126 -20.10 -17.06 -23.96
CA TYR A 126 -20.69 -17.00 -22.62
C TYR A 126 -22.12 -17.54 -22.62
N PHE A 127 -22.40 -18.50 -21.74
CA PHE A 127 -23.74 -18.98 -21.42
C PHE A 127 -23.84 -19.24 -19.91
N PRO A 128 -25.04 -19.18 -19.31
CA PRO A 128 -25.21 -19.49 -17.88
C PRO A 128 -24.76 -20.92 -17.56
N GLU A 129 -23.97 -21.07 -16.50
CA GLU A 129 -23.51 -22.38 -16.03
C GLU A 129 -24.72 -23.24 -15.57
N PRO A 130 -25.09 -24.32 -16.28
CA PRO A 130 -26.27 -25.12 -15.96
C PRO A 130 -26.14 -25.89 -14.64
N ASP A 131 -24.91 -26.18 -14.19
CA ASP A 131 -24.68 -26.94 -12.96
C ASP A 131 -24.79 -26.08 -11.69
N LEU A 132 -24.86 -24.74 -11.82
CA LEU A 132 -24.96 -23.80 -10.71
C LEU A 132 -26.32 -23.12 -10.67
N VAL A 133 -26.98 -23.19 -9.51
CA VAL A 133 -28.17 -22.38 -9.26
C VAL A 133 -27.80 -20.90 -9.09
N PRO A 134 -28.67 -19.96 -9.50
CA PRO A 134 -28.43 -18.54 -9.26
C PRO A 134 -28.23 -18.25 -7.78
N VAL A 135 -27.17 -17.48 -7.46
CA VAL A 135 -26.93 -16.98 -6.09
C VAL A 135 -27.82 -15.76 -5.86
N VAL A 136 -28.70 -15.85 -4.87
CA VAL A 136 -29.55 -14.73 -4.45
C VAL A 136 -28.93 -14.08 -3.23
N VAL A 137 -28.56 -12.80 -3.35
CA VAL A 137 -27.98 -11.99 -2.28
C VAL A 137 -29.05 -11.04 -1.75
N ASP A 138 -29.66 -11.37 -0.61
CA ASP A 138 -30.71 -10.57 0.01
C ASP A 138 -30.13 -9.39 0.84
N PRO A 139 -30.96 -8.37 1.16
CA PRO A 139 -30.51 -7.20 1.90
C PRO A 139 -29.96 -7.50 3.31
N ASP A 140 -30.49 -8.51 3.98
CA ASP A 140 -30.04 -8.87 5.34
C ASP A 140 -28.63 -9.47 5.29
N TRP A 141 -28.34 -10.28 4.26
CA TRP A 141 -26.99 -10.79 4.02
C TRP A 141 -26.00 -9.64 3.74
N ILE A 142 -26.37 -8.67 2.89
CA ILE A 142 -25.54 -7.48 2.62
C ILE A 142 -25.28 -6.70 3.91
N GLN A 143 -26.30 -6.48 4.71
CA GLN A 143 -26.18 -5.73 5.96
C GLN A 143 -25.30 -6.45 6.98
N GLY A 144 -25.40 -7.78 7.05
CA GLY A 144 -24.52 -8.61 7.87
C GLY A 144 -23.05 -8.45 7.49
N ILE A 145 -22.73 -8.55 6.19
CA ILE A 145 -21.34 -8.35 5.70
C ILE A 145 -20.88 -6.91 5.93
N ARG A 146 -21.75 -5.92 5.73
CA ARG A 146 -21.39 -4.51 5.92
C ARG A 146 -20.90 -4.23 7.34
N GLN A 147 -21.44 -4.93 8.35
CA GLN A 147 -21.00 -4.79 9.75
C GLN A 147 -19.64 -5.43 10.03
N THR A 148 -19.15 -6.33 9.17
CA THR A 148 -17.82 -6.95 9.32
C THR A 148 -16.72 -6.16 8.62
N VAL A 149 -17.07 -5.20 7.76
CA VAL A 149 -16.08 -4.35 7.07
C VAL A 149 -15.43 -3.42 8.10
N PRO A 150 -14.09 -3.48 8.29
CA PRO A 150 -13.40 -2.58 9.20
C PRO A 150 -13.36 -1.16 8.65
N GLU A 151 -13.02 -0.19 9.50
CA GLU A 151 -12.70 1.17 9.06
C GLU A 151 -11.60 1.13 7.98
N LEU A 152 -11.92 1.66 6.79
CA LEU A 152 -11.03 1.60 5.63
C LEU A 152 -9.89 2.61 5.72
N PRO A 153 -8.79 2.45 4.94
CA PRO A 153 -7.60 3.30 5.06
C PRO A 153 -7.89 4.80 4.96
N GLU A 154 -8.74 5.21 4.02
CA GLU A 154 -9.08 6.62 3.77
C GLU A 154 -9.88 7.23 4.93
N GLU A 155 -10.86 6.49 5.44
CA GLU A 155 -11.67 6.89 6.60
C GLU A 155 -10.79 7.02 7.84
N LYS A 156 -9.92 6.03 8.05
CA LYS A 156 -8.94 6.02 9.15
C LYS A 156 -7.96 7.19 9.03
N ARG A 157 -7.48 7.51 7.83
CA ARG A 157 -6.58 8.65 7.58
C ARG A 157 -7.23 9.96 8.01
N LYS A 158 -8.48 10.19 7.58
CA LYS A 158 -9.25 11.39 7.98
C LYS A 158 -9.42 11.45 9.49
N ARG A 159 -9.81 10.33 10.12
CA ARG A 159 -9.94 10.28 11.59
C ARG A 159 -8.62 10.57 12.29
N PHE A 160 -7.49 10.07 11.78
CA PHE A 160 -6.18 10.34 12.39
C PHE A 160 -5.85 11.84 12.35
N VAL A 161 -6.12 12.51 11.24
CA VAL A 161 -5.95 13.97 11.13
C VAL A 161 -6.88 14.71 12.10
N GLU A 162 -8.16 14.34 12.15
CA GLU A 162 -9.17 15.04 12.95
C GLU A 162 -9.04 14.79 14.46
N THR A 163 -8.79 13.54 14.86
CA THR A 163 -8.79 13.11 16.27
C THR A 163 -7.43 13.24 16.92
N PHE A 164 -6.36 12.92 16.19
CA PHE A 164 -4.99 12.92 16.73
C PHE A 164 -4.20 14.18 16.35
N GLU A 165 -4.78 15.04 15.51
CA GLU A 165 -4.17 16.30 15.04
C GLU A 165 -2.77 16.13 14.45
N ILE A 166 -2.51 14.98 13.81
CA ILE A 166 -1.25 14.73 13.12
C ILE A 166 -1.33 15.23 11.66
N PRO A 167 -0.19 15.59 11.04
CA PRO A 167 -0.17 16.01 9.65
C PRO A 167 -0.80 14.96 8.72
N GLU A 168 -1.44 15.42 7.64
CA GLU A 168 -2.05 14.53 6.63
C GLU A 168 -1.05 13.54 6.03
N TYR A 169 0.20 13.98 5.84
CA TYR A 169 1.29 13.13 5.39
C TYR A 169 1.56 11.97 6.36
N ASP A 170 1.71 12.27 7.66
CA ASP A 170 1.93 11.27 8.70
C ASP A 170 0.76 10.30 8.78
N ALA A 171 -0.48 10.82 8.75
CA ALA A 171 -1.68 10.00 8.76
C ALA A 171 -1.69 9.04 7.56
N GLY A 172 -1.38 9.52 6.35
CA GLY A 172 -1.33 8.69 5.15
C GLY A 172 -0.32 7.56 5.24
N VAL A 173 0.86 7.81 5.81
CA VAL A 173 1.87 6.76 6.00
C VAL A 173 1.46 5.78 7.10
N LEU A 174 0.97 6.26 8.24
CA LEU A 174 0.56 5.41 9.36
C LEU A 174 -0.64 4.52 9.02
N THR A 175 -1.52 4.98 8.12
CA THR A 175 -2.67 4.19 7.63
C THR A 175 -2.36 3.37 6.39
N ALA A 176 -1.12 3.36 5.88
CA ALA A 176 -0.75 2.62 4.67
C ALA A 176 -0.95 1.10 4.81
N SER A 177 -0.85 0.55 6.02
CA SER A 177 -1.23 -0.83 6.33
C SER A 177 -2.06 -0.90 7.62
N LYS A 178 -2.95 -1.89 7.69
CA LYS A 178 -3.83 -2.11 8.85
C LYS A 178 -3.01 -2.33 10.12
N ARG A 179 -1.91 -3.08 10.01
CA ARG A 179 -1.03 -3.40 11.15
C ARG A 179 -0.29 -2.17 11.68
N LEU A 180 0.21 -1.31 10.79
CA LEU A 180 0.87 -0.07 11.20
C LEU A 180 -0.11 0.89 11.87
N ALA A 181 -1.31 1.01 11.32
CA ALA A 181 -2.37 1.85 11.89
C ALA A 181 -2.76 1.37 13.28
N HIS A 182 -2.97 0.06 13.45
CA HIS A 182 -3.27 -0.55 14.75
C HIS A 182 -2.15 -0.33 15.77
N PHE A 183 -0.89 -0.50 15.35
CA PHE A 183 0.27 -0.24 16.21
C PHE A 183 0.25 1.20 16.75
N TYR A 184 -0.03 2.17 15.87
CA TYR A 184 -0.15 3.57 16.26
C TYR A 184 -1.28 3.80 17.27
N GLU A 185 -2.49 3.30 17.00
CA GLU A 185 -3.64 3.47 17.90
C GLU A 185 -3.40 2.84 19.27
N GLU A 186 -2.82 1.63 19.33
CA GLU A 186 -2.44 1.00 20.59
C GLU A 186 -1.41 1.84 21.35
N CYS A 187 -0.37 2.33 20.67
CA CYS A 187 0.63 3.19 21.31
C CYS A 187 0.00 4.46 21.88
N VAL A 188 -0.89 5.12 21.14
CA VAL A 188 -1.58 6.34 21.58
C VAL A 188 -2.52 6.05 22.75
N SER A 189 -3.18 4.88 22.77
CA SER A 189 -4.03 4.50 23.89
C SER A 189 -3.25 4.32 25.21
N LEU A 190 -2.00 3.84 25.12
CA LEU A 190 -1.11 3.61 26.27
C LEU A 190 -0.28 4.84 26.65
N PHE A 191 -0.06 5.74 25.70
CA PHE A 191 0.68 6.99 25.85
C PHE A 191 -0.02 8.09 25.02
N PRO A 192 -0.90 8.90 25.63
CA PRO A 192 -1.81 9.82 24.93
C PRO A 192 -1.10 11.11 24.47
N LYS A 193 0.01 10.97 23.72
CA LYS A 193 0.72 12.05 23.03
C LYS A 193 0.86 11.71 21.53
N PRO A 194 -0.24 11.85 20.75
CA PRO A 194 -0.31 11.30 19.39
C PRO A 194 0.76 11.85 18.43
N LYS A 195 1.10 13.14 18.54
CA LYS A 195 2.16 13.78 17.75
C LYS A 195 3.54 13.19 18.05
N MET A 196 3.84 12.91 19.32
CA MET A 196 5.12 12.30 19.71
C MET A 196 5.21 10.86 19.21
N VAL A 197 4.13 10.07 19.35
CA VAL A 197 4.06 8.71 18.80
C VAL A 197 4.26 8.73 17.29
N SER A 198 3.59 9.65 16.57
CA SER A 198 3.72 9.80 15.11
C SER A 198 5.17 10.06 14.71
N ASN A 199 5.80 11.08 15.31
CA ASN A 199 7.18 11.44 15.01
C ASN A 199 8.17 10.29 15.24
N TRP A 200 8.00 9.53 16.32
CA TRP A 200 8.86 8.39 16.63
C TRP A 200 8.61 7.19 15.70
N MET A 201 7.35 6.93 15.34
CA MET A 201 7.05 5.88 14.37
C MET A 201 7.60 6.22 12.99
N MET A 202 7.32 7.43 12.51
CA MET A 202 7.78 7.94 11.21
C MET A 202 9.31 8.01 11.12
N GLY A 203 9.97 8.43 12.20
CA GLY A 203 11.41 8.66 12.21
C GLY A 203 12.25 7.44 12.58
N GLU A 204 11.87 6.68 13.61
CA GLU A 204 12.70 5.60 14.16
C GLU A 204 12.17 4.22 13.81
N LEU A 205 10.88 3.95 14.06
CA LEU A 205 10.30 2.63 13.79
C LEU A 205 10.42 2.28 12.30
N LEU A 206 9.90 3.14 11.42
CA LEU A 206 9.93 2.89 9.98
C LEU A 206 11.36 2.88 9.41
N ARG A 207 12.28 3.68 9.98
CA ARG A 207 13.69 3.67 9.59
C ARG A 207 14.34 2.32 9.91
N ILE A 208 14.16 1.81 11.13
CA ILE A 208 14.77 0.54 11.55
C ILE A 208 14.17 -0.62 10.76
N LEU A 209 12.83 -0.67 10.62
CA LEU A 209 12.15 -1.70 9.84
C LEU A 209 12.66 -1.73 8.40
N LYS A 210 12.82 -0.57 7.76
CA LYS A 210 13.40 -0.47 6.42
C LYS A 210 14.86 -0.92 6.36
N ASN A 211 15.68 -0.57 7.35
CA ASN A 211 17.10 -0.94 7.38
C ASN A 211 17.31 -2.45 7.58
N GLU A 212 16.40 -3.11 8.29
CA GLU A 212 16.45 -4.57 8.54
C GLU A 212 15.65 -5.38 7.52
N ASP A 213 15.04 -4.74 6.51
CA ASP A 213 14.15 -5.35 5.53
C ASP A 213 12.99 -6.14 6.20
N ARG A 214 12.39 -5.53 7.23
CA ARG A 214 11.31 -6.10 8.03
C ARG A 214 10.02 -5.31 7.86
N GLY A 215 8.91 -6.03 7.82
CA GLY A 215 7.57 -5.46 7.96
C GLY A 215 7.23 -5.15 9.43
N ILE A 216 6.18 -4.36 9.64
CA ILE A 216 5.66 -4.09 10.99
C ILE A 216 5.12 -5.38 11.66
N GLU A 217 4.75 -6.37 10.86
CA GLU A 217 4.30 -7.70 11.24
C GLU A 217 5.40 -8.49 11.96
N SER A 218 6.66 -8.26 11.59
CA SER A 218 7.83 -8.93 12.17
C SER A 218 8.61 -8.04 13.14
N CYS A 219 8.04 -6.90 13.56
CA CYS A 219 8.66 -6.03 14.55
C CYS A 219 8.74 -6.74 15.91
N PRO A 220 9.95 -6.90 16.50
CA PRO A 220 10.10 -7.57 17.79
C PRO A 220 9.67 -6.72 18.99
N VAL A 221 9.44 -5.42 18.79
CA VAL A 221 8.98 -4.50 19.82
C VAL A 221 7.47 -4.34 19.72
N SER A 222 6.75 -4.64 20.80
CA SER A 222 5.30 -4.42 20.87
C SER A 222 4.95 -2.94 21.00
N SER A 223 3.71 -2.57 20.64
CA SER A 223 3.17 -1.23 20.83
C SER A 223 3.26 -0.77 22.30
N ALA A 224 3.03 -1.68 23.25
CA ALA A 224 3.19 -1.41 24.68
C ALA A 224 4.64 -1.10 25.07
N ALA A 225 5.60 -1.94 24.64
CA ALA A 225 7.02 -1.70 24.94
C ALA A 225 7.52 -0.39 24.31
N PHE A 226 7.04 -0.08 23.11
CA PHE A 226 7.32 1.20 22.44
C PHE A 226 6.75 2.38 23.22
N ALA A 227 5.49 2.30 23.67
CA ALA A 227 4.87 3.33 24.50
C ALA A 227 5.64 3.55 25.82
N ASP A 228 6.14 2.49 26.45
CA ASP A 228 6.94 2.59 27.67
C ASP A 228 8.28 3.31 27.45
N LEU A 229 8.95 3.06 26.31
CA LEU A 229 10.12 3.84 25.91
C LEU A 229 9.77 5.34 25.79
N LEU A 230 8.66 5.65 25.13
CA LEU A 230 8.24 7.05 24.94
C LEU A 230 7.93 7.74 26.27
N LYS A 231 7.37 7.03 27.25
CA LYS A 231 7.17 7.55 28.61
C LYS A 231 8.49 7.93 29.28
N LEU A 232 9.54 7.11 29.17
CA LEU A 232 10.86 7.42 29.74
C LEU A 232 11.50 8.66 29.11
N VAL A 233 11.33 8.83 27.79
CA VAL A 233 11.80 10.02 27.07
C VAL A 233 11.00 11.25 27.51
N ASP A 234 9.68 11.13 27.58
CA ASP A 234 8.77 12.22 27.92
C ASP A 234 8.94 12.72 29.37
N GLN A 235 9.22 11.80 30.30
CA GLN A 235 9.53 12.12 31.69
C GLN A 235 10.93 12.71 31.88
N GLY A 236 11.75 12.76 30.82
CA GLY A 236 13.14 13.24 30.91
C GLY A 236 14.08 12.28 31.63
N THR A 237 13.65 11.04 31.91
CA THR A 237 14.53 9.99 32.46
C THR A 237 15.69 9.70 31.52
N ILE A 238 15.41 9.74 30.22
CA ILE A 238 16.42 9.64 29.16
C ILE A 238 16.20 10.73 28.11
N SER A 239 17.29 11.25 27.54
CA SER A 239 17.20 12.18 26.41
C SER A 239 16.68 11.47 25.16
N THR A 240 16.13 12.23 24.20
CA THR A 240 15.72 11.70 22.88
C THR A 240 16.86 10.92 22.20
N LYS A 241 18.10 11.40 22.30
CA LYS A 241 19.27 10.73 21.71
C LYS A 241 19.49 9.35 22.33
N ILE A 242 19.39 9.26 23.66
CA ILE A 242 19.51 7.99 24.38
C ILE A 242 18.33 7.08 24.03
N GLY A 243 17.11 7.62 23.98
CA GLY A 243 15.91 6.85 23.62
C GLY A 243 16.03 6.18 22.25
N LYS A 244 16.64 6.83 21.25
CA LYS A 244 16.90 6.23 19.93
C LYS A 244 17.84 5.03 20.03
N THR A 245 18.93 5.16 20.79
CA THR A 245 19.87 4.06 21.03
C THR A 245 19.22 2.92 21.82
N VAL A 246 18.38 3.23 22.81
CA VAL A 246 17.62 2.23 23.55
C VAL A 246 16.64 1.51 22.62
N PHE A 247 15.94 2.23 21.74
CA PHE A 247 15.02 1.62 20.79
C PHE A 247 15.70 0.65 19.82
N GLU A 248 16.86 1.03 19.27
CA GLU A 248 17.67 0.12 18.44
C GLU A 248 18.01 -1.16 19.21
N GLU A 249 18.45 -1.05 20.47
CA GLU A 249 18.73 -2.22 21.31
C GLU A 249 17.48 -3.05 21.61
N MET A 250 16.31 -2.42 21.83
CA MET A 250 15.04 -3.12 22.03
C MET A 250 14.69 -3.97 20.80
N VAL A 251 14.91 -3.44 19.60
CA VAL A 251 14.67 -4.18 18.36
C VAL A 251 15.62 -5.38 18.23
N HIS A 252 16.89 -5.23 18.60
CA HIS A 252 17.87 -6.31 18.49
C HIS A 252 17.72 -7.39 19.57
N THR A 253 17.34 -7.00 20.79
CA THR A 253 17.38 -7.89 21.96
C THR A 253 16.01 -8.34 22.46
N GLY A 254 14.94 -7.64 22.08
CA GLY A 254 13.61 -7.82 22.64
C GLY A 254 13.47 -7.42 24.12
N LYS A 255 14.52 -6.85 24.73
CA LYS A 255 14.47 -6.40 26.12
C LYS A 255 13.61 -5.13 26.25
N PRO A 256 12.92 -4.93 27.40
CA PRO A 256 12.18 -3.70 27.65
C PRO A 256 13.12 -2.51 27.88
N ALA A 257 12.64 -1.30 27.55
CA ALA A 257 13.42 -0.06 27.63
C ALA A 257 14.04 0.17 29.02
N GLU A 258 13.28 -0.01 30.10
CA GLU A 258 13.76 0.20 31.47
C GLU A 258 14.98 -0.67 31.81
N LYS A 259 14.97 -1.95 31.42
CA LYS A 259 16.12 -2.85 31.66
C LYS A 259 17.36 -2.38 30.92
N ILE A 260 17.21 -1.95 29.67
CA ILE A 260 18.35 -1.47 28.86
C ILE A 260 18.92 -0.19 29.47
N VAL A 261 18.07 0.73 29.92
CA VAL A 261 18.49 1.97 30.56
C VAL A 261 19.24 1.70 31.86
N GLN A 262 18.75 0.77 32.69
CA GLN A 262 19.40 0.38 33.94
C GLN A 262 20.74 -0.33 33.71
N GLU A 263 20.79 -1.32 32.80
CA GLU A 263 22.01 -2.08 32.48
C GLU A 263 23.13 -1.19 31.95
N LYS A 264 22.78 -0.17 31.16
CA LYS A 264 23.76 0.73 30.52
C LYS A 264 24.01 2.03 31.30
N GLY A 265 23.37 2.22 32.46
CA GLY A 265 23.51 3.43 33.28
C GLY A 265 23.11 4.72 32.54
N MET A 266 22.16 4.64 31.61
CA MET A 266 21.84 5.69 30.65
C MET A 266 20.79 6.70 31.16
N THR A 267 20.72 6.93 32.47
CA THR A 267 19.83 7.96 33.02
C THR A 267 20.42 9.34 32.78
N GLN A 268 19.58 10.29 32.37
CA GLN A 268 20.01 11.68 32.23
C GLN A 268 20.37 12.26 33.61
N ILE A 269 21.64 12.61 33.81
CA ILE A 269 22.05 13.44 34.95
C ILE A 269 21.66 14.86 34.57
N SER A 270 20.59 15.38 35.17
CA SER A 270 20.28 16.80 35.10
C SER A 270 21.29 17.54 35.98
N ASP A 271 22.26 18.22 35.38
CA ASP A 271 23.08 19.22 36.07
C ASP A 271 22.16 20.35 36.54
N GLY A 272 21.72 20.24 37.79
CA GLY A 272 20.97 21.25 38.51
C GLY A 272 21.58 21.39 39.89
N ASP A 273 22.71 22.10 39.95
CA ASP A 273 23.12 22.99 41.06
C ASP A 273 24.49 23.63 40.74
N ALA A 274 24.45 24.81 40.11
CA ALA A 274 25.43 25.89 40.25
C ALA A 274 24.86 27.21 39.72
#